data_AF-A0A0C1G417-F1
#
_entry.id   AF-A0A0C1G417-F1
#
_cell.length_a   1.000
_cell.length_b   1.000
_cell.length_c   1.000
_cell.angle_alpha   90.00
_cell.angle_beta   90.00
_cell.angle_gamma   90.00
#
_symmetry.space_group_name_H-M   'P 1'
#
loop_
_entity.id
_entity.type
_entity.pdbx_description
1 polymer ?
#
loop_
_entity_poly.entity_id
_entity_poly.type
_entity_poly.pdbx_seq_one_letter_code
_entity_poly.pdbx_strand_id
1 'polypeptide(L)'
;MKTDSPFLELADDAPRVRVWFDGLPLDLPAGANLAAALLAAGVQVFRHTPVSGAPRAPFCMMGACFECLVETGGRVQQACMLEVEEDMKIARPHEAEAGNETL
;
A
#
# COMPACT_ATOMS: atom_id res chain seq x y z
N MET A 1 -6.97 -20.37 -29.10
CA MET A 1 -5.67 -19.68 -29.30
C MET A 1 -5.14 -19.32 -27.93
N LYS A 2 -4.10 -19.99 -27.43
CA LYS A 2 -3.34 -19.45 -26.29
C LYS A 2 -2.52 -18.30 -26.86
N THR A 3 -2.79 -17.09 -26.42
CA THR A 3 -1.97 -15.93 -26.76
C THR A 3 -0.58 -16.19 -26.17
N ASP A 4 0.45 -16.32 -27.00
CA ASP A 4 1.84 -16.34 -26.53
C ASP A 4 2.17 -14.95 -25.95
N SER A 5 1.82 -14.78 -24.69
CA SER A 5 2.22 -13.62 -23.90
C SER A 5 3.67 -13.84 -23.48
N PRO A 6 4.60 -12.90 -23.77
CA PRO A 6 5.94 -12.94 -23.21
C PRO A 6 5.93 -12.63 -21.70
N PHE A 7 4.80 -12.17 -21.16
CA PHE A 7 4.61 -11.97 -19.73
C PHE A 7 4.28 -13.32 -19.08
N LEU A 8 5.18 -13.73 -18.19
CA LEU A 8 4.93 -14.83 -17.26
C LEU A 8 4.01 -14.30 -16.16
N GLU A 9 2.86 -14.96 -15.97
CA GLU A 9 2.11 -14.78 -14.74
C GLU A 9 2.97 -15.29 -13.59
N LEU A 10 3.17 -14.45 -12.58
CA LEU A 10 3.80 -14.88 -11.33
C LEU A 10 2.87 -15.93 -10.71
N ALA A 11 3.40 -17.11 -10.42
CA ALA A 11 2.63 -18.19 -9.85
C ALA A 11 1.97 -17.73 -8.54
N ASP A 12 0.67 -18.00 -8.40
CA ASP A 12 -0.14 -17.69 -7.21
C ASP A 12 0.17 -18.59 -6.00
N ASP A 13 1.27 -19.35 -6.03
CA ASP A 13 1.64 -20.32 -5.01
C ASP A 13 2.46 -19.73 -3.86
N ALA A 14 2.82 -18.45 -3.93
CA ALA A 14 3.48 -17.77 -2.83
C ALA A 14 2.64 -17.90 -1.54
N PRO A 15 3.23 -18.35 -0.42
CA PRO A 15 2.50 -18.49 0.83
C PRO A 15 1.91 -17.14 1.23
N ARG A 16 0.65 -17.15 1.66
CA ARG A 16 -0.01 -15.94 2.14
C ARG A 16 0.25 -15.78 3.63
N VAL A 17 0.59 -14.55 4.04
CA VAL A 17 0.79 -14.18 5.43
C VAL A 17 -0.26 -13.16 5.86
N ARG A 18 -0.58 -13.18 7.15
CA ARG A 18 -1.53 -12.25 7.75
C ARG A 18 -0.85 -10.89 7.94
N VAL A 19 -1.53 -9.83 7.48
CA VAL A 19 -1.21 -8.43 7.78
C VAL A 19 -2.47 -7.72 8.28
N TRP A 20 -2.32 -6.50 8.78
CA TRP A 20 -3.45 -5.66 9.19
C TRP A 20 -3.39 -4.29 8.53
N PHE A 21 -4.44 -3.93 7.81
CA PHE A 21 -4.60 -2.62 7.19
C PHE A 21 -5.73 -1.86 7.90
N ASP A 22 -5.41 -0.76 8.56
CA ASP A 22 -6.33 0.00 9.41
C ASP A 22 -7.07 -0.89 10.44
N GLY A 23 -6.35 -1.86 11.00
CA GLY A 23 -6.90 -2.84 11.95
C GLY A 23 -7.70 -3.98 11.30
N LEU A 24 -8.00 -3.92 10.00
CA LEU A 24 -8.67 -5.00 9.28
C LEU A 24 -7.65 -6.06 8.82
N PRO A 25 -7.90 -7.35 9.05
CA PRO A 25 -7.00 -8.40 8.61
C PRO A 25 -7.05 -8.59 7.09
N LEU A 26 -5.88 -8.73 6.47
CA LEU A 26 -5.72 -9.14 5.07
C LEU A 26 -4.73 -10.30 5.00
N ASP A 27 -4.96 -11.23 4.09
CA ASP A 27 -3.98 -12.26 3.73
C ASP A 27 -3.31 -11.84 2.43
N LEU A 28 -2.00 -11.58 2.44
CA LEU A 28 -1.23 -11.09 1.29
C LEU A 28 -0.08 -12.05 0.94
N PRO A 29 0.38 -12.12 -0.33
CA PRO A 29 1.51 -12.99 -0.69
C PRO A 29 2.79 -12.51 0.01
N ALA A 30 3.45 -13.39 0.75
CA ALA A 30 4.69 -13.07 1.47
C ALA A 30 5.81 -12.65 0.50
N GLY A 31 6.56 -11.61 0.87
CA GLY A 31 7.67 -11.07 0.05
C GLY A 31 7.23 -10.31 -1.21
N ALA A 32 5.93 -10.25 -1.52
CA ALA A 32 5.44 -9.47 -2.64
C ALA A 32 5.56 -7.96 -2.37
N ASN A 33 5.57 -7.18 -3.44
CA ASN A 33 5.48 -5.72 -3.33
C ASN A 33 4.21 -5.30 -2.59
N LEU A 34 4.35 -4.54 -1.50
CA LEU A 34 3.24 -4.22 -0.60
C LEU A 34 2.15 -3.38 -1.31
N ALA A 35 2.51 -2.37 -2.10
CA ALA A 35 1.53 -1.57 -2.83
C ALA A 35 0.73 -2.39 -3.83
N ALA A 36 1.40 -3.28 -4.58
CA ALA A 36 0.73 -4.17 -5.52
C ALA A 36 -0.19 -5.17 -4.81
N ALA A 37 0.27 -5.77 -3.70
CA ALA A 37 -0.51 -6.71 -2.91
C ALA A 37 -1.77 -6.08 -2.31
N LEU A 38 -1.67 -4.86 -1.78
CA LEU A 38 -2.81 -4.11 -1.26
C LEU A 38 -3.82 -3.74 -2.36
N LEU A 39 -3.36 -3.32 -3.55
CA LEU A 39 -4.23 -3.09 -4.70
C LEU A 39 -4.97 -4.36 -5.13
N ALA A 40 -4.27 -5.48 -5.22
CA ALA A 40 -4.86 -6.79 -5.55
C ALA A 40 -5.89 -7.24 -4.48
N ALA A 41 -5.68 -6.85 -3.22
CA ALA A 41 -6.64 -7.07 -2.12
C ALA A 41 -7.80 -6.06 -2.10
N GLY A 42 -7.89 -5.13 -3.06
CA GLY A 42 -8.99 -4.18 -3.21
C GLY A 42 -8.80 -2.86 -2.46
N VAL A 43 -7.63 -2.58 -1.90
CA VAL A 43 -7.32 -1.28 -1.28
C VAL A 43 -7.12 -0.24 -2.38
N GLN A 44 -8.05 0.72 -2.47
CA GLN A 44 -8.04 1.75 -3.51
C GLN A 44 -7.50 3.11 -3.02
N VAL A 45 -7.44 3.32 -1.71
CA VAL A 45 -7.02 4.61 -1.12
C VAL A 45 -5.96 4.38 -0.07
N PHE A 46 -4.78 4.98 -0.28
CA PHE A 46 -3.60 4.85 0.57
C PHE A 46 -3.39 6.12 1.41
N ARG A 47 -3.72 7.29 0.85
CA ARG A 47 -3.72 8.56 1.56
C ARG A 47 -4.67 9.55 0.90
N HIS A 48 -4.86 10.70 1.54
CA HIS A 48 -5.51 11.87 0.95
C HIS A 48 -4.48 12.99 0.73
N THR A 49 -4.71 13.85 -0.26
CA THR A 49 -3.85 15.03 -0.45
C THR A 49 -4.10 16.04 0.67
N PRO A 50 -3.05 16.73 1.16
CA PRO A 50 -3.17 17.60 2.32
C PRO A 50 -4.05 18.85 2.09
N VAL A 51 -4.19 19.29 0.84
CA VAL A 51 -4.94 20.52 0.52
C VAL A 51 -6.39 20.25 0.13
N SER A 52 -6.61 19.28 -0.76
CA SER A 52 -7.94 19.03 -1.33
C SER A 52 -8.64 17.79 -0.77
N GLY A 53 -7.98 17.02 0.11
CA GLY A 53 -8.49 15.75 0.62
C GLY A 53 -8.74 14.71 -0.48
N ALA A 54 -8.10 14.84 -1.65
CA ALA A 54 -8.37 13.95 -2.77
C ALA A 54 -7.74 12.58 -2.51
N PRO A 55 -8.48 11.46 -2.71
CA PRO A 55 -7.98 10.12 -2.44
C PRO A 55 -6.90 9.74 -3.44
N ARG A 56 -5.84 9.10 -2.96
CA ARG A 56 -4.69 8.72 -3.77
C ARG A 56 -4.38 7.22 -3.65
N ALA A 57 -4.02 6.66 -4.80
CA ALA A 57 -3.61 5.27 -4.97
C ALA A 57 -2.16 5.21 -5.53
N PRO A 58 -1.47 4.06 -5.44
CA PRO A 58 -0.19 3.88 -6.08
C PRO A 58 -0.26 4.18 -7.58
N PHE A 59 0.66 5.03 -8.05
CA PHE A 59 0.71 5.46 -9.46
C PHE A 59 1.99 5.02 -10.15
N CYS A 60 3.16 5.48 -9.65
CA CYS A 60 4.42 5.24 -10.35
C CYS A 60 5.06 3.87 -10.09
N MET A 61 4.75 3.21 -8.97
CA MET A 61 5.43 2.00 -8.48
C MET A 61 6.97 2.05 -8.40
N MET A 62 7.56 3.25 -8.37
CA MET A 62 9.02 3.47 -8.37
C MET A 62 9.51 4.27 -7.15
N GLY A 63 8.64 4.58 -6.20
CA GLY A 63 8.97 5.39 -5.02
C GLY A 63 9.02 6.91 -5.25
N ALA A 64 8.85 7.39 -6.48
CA ALA A 64 9.03 8.80 -6.84
C ALA A 64 7.80 9.70 -6.67
N CYS A 65 6.58 9.16 -6.82
CA CYS A 65 5.36 9.97 -6.80
C CYS A 65 4.80 10.22 -5.38
N PHE A 66 5.27 9.46 -4.38
CA PHE A 66 4.73 9.49 -3.01
C PHE A 66 3.22 9.23 -2.93
N GLU A 67 2.62 8.59 -3.94
CA GLU A 67 1.17 8.44 -3.95
C GLU A 67 0.66 7.30 -3.05
N CYS A 68 1.54 6.34 -2.78
CA CYS A 68 1.28 5.10 -2.03
C CYS A 68 1.78 5.14 -0.58
N LEU A 69 1.81 6.32 0.05
CA LEU A 69 2.29 6.41 1.43
C LEU A 69 1.38 5.61 2.37
N VAL A 70 2.01 4.87 3.27
CA VAL A 70 1.38 4.15 4.39
C VAL A 70 2.21 4.38 5.65
N GLU A 71 1.59 4.24 6.81
CA GLU A 71 2.28 4.17 8.09
C GLU A 71 2.50 2.72 8.49
N THR A 72 3.74 2.36 8.81
CA THR A 72 4.12 1.04 9.34
C THR A 72 5.38 1.19 10.19
N GLY A 73 5.52 0.40 11.26
CA GLY A 73 6.67 0.51 12.16
C GLY A 73 6.89 1.92 12.77
N GLY A 74 5.82 2.70 12.91
CA GLY A 74 5.87 4.09 13.42
C GLY A 74 6.47 5.10 12.44
N ARG A 75 6.51 4.79 11.14
CA ARG A 75 7.04 5.68 10.10
C ARG A 75 6.11 5.71 8.89
N VAL A 76 6.02 6.88 8.25
CA VAL A 76 5.34 7.02 6.96
C VAL A 76 6.33 6.71 5.84
N GLN A 77 5.99 5.74 4.99
CA GLN A 77 6.87 5.18 3.96
C GLN A 77 6.09 4.88 2.67
N GLN A 78 6.78 4.80 1.53
CA GLN A 78 6.17 4.41 0.26
C GLN A 78 5.90 2.90 0.25
N ALA A 79 4.63 2.48 0.22
CA ALA A 79 4.28 1.06 0.16
C ALA A 79 4.90 0.34 -1.05
N CYS A 80 5.14 1.03 -2.17
CA CYS A 80 5.76 0.40 -3.35
C CYS A 80 7.25 0.08 -3.17
N MET A 81 7.87 0.50 -2.06
CA MET A 81 9.27 0.23 -1.71
C MET A 81 9.38 -0.79 -0.57
N LEU A 82 8.27 -1.39 -0.15
CA LEU A 82 8.21 -2.35 0.95
C LEU A 82 7.75 -3.71 0.41
N GLU A 83 8.17 -4.76 1.10
CA GLU A 83 7.71 -6.13 0.88
C GLU A 83 6.69 -6.52 1.97
N VAL A 84 5.79 -7.44 1.63
CA VAL A 84 4.82 -8.00 2.58
C VAL A 84 5.56 -8.91 3.57
N GLU A 85 5.47 -8.57 4.86
CA GLU A 85 5.97 -9.38 5.97
C GLU A 85 4.81 -9.84 6.86
N GLU A 86 4.96 -11.02 7.47
CA GLU A 86 3.99 -11.52 8.44
C GLU A 86 3.82 -10.54 9.59
N ASP A 87 2.58 -10.42 10.03
CA ASP A 87 2.16 -9.59 11.13
C ASP A 87 2.33 -8.06 10.95
N MET A 88 2.61 -7.60 9.72
CA MET A 88 2.77 -6.17 9.45
C MET A 88 1.51 -5.37 9.81
N LYS A 89 1.68 -4.27 10.55
CA LYS A 89 0.62 -3.29 10.89
C LYS A 89 0.76 -2.09 9.97
N ILE A 90 -0.26 -1.88 9.14
CA ILE A 90 -0.29 -0.86 8.11
C ILE A 90 -1.48 0.04 8.39
N ALA A 91 -1.27 1.35 8.33
CA ALA A 91 -2.35 2.32 8.41
C ALA A 91 -2.22 3.33 7.28
N ARG A 92 -3.33 3.96 6.91
CA ARG A 92 -3.27 5.19 6.11
C ARG A 92 -2.60 6.28 6.96
N PRO A 93 -1.66 7.08 6.42
CA PRO A 93 -1.07 8.17 7.18
C PRO A 93 -2.18 9.11 7.63
N HIS A 94 -2.18 9.43 8.92
CA HIS A 94 -3.07 10.45 9.45
C HIS A 94 -2.72 11.79 8.79
N GLU A 95 -3.74 12.57 8.44
CA GLU A 95 -3.52 13.98 8.14
C GLU A 95 -2.88 14.59 9.39
N ALA A 96 -1.74 15.26 9.23
CA ALA A 96 -1.23 16.07 10.33
C ALA A 96 -2.34 17.08 10.63
N GLU A 97 -2.89 17.05 11.85
CA GLU A 97 -3.79 18.08 12.35
C GLU A 97 -3.12 19.41 12.03
N ALA A 98 -3.60 20.12 11.00
CA ALA A 98 -3.12 21.44 10.68
C ALA A 98 -3.44 22.27 11.92
N GLY A 99 -2.40 22.56 12.71
CA GLY A 99 -2.52 23.35 13.92
C GLY A 99 -3.32 24.60 13.58
N ASN A 100 -4.54 24.65 14.08
CA ASN A 100 -5.30 25.88 14.13
C ASN A 100 -4.67 26.75 15.22
N GLU A 101 -3.52 27.33 14.92
CA GLU A 101 -3.00 28.49 15.65
C GLU A 101 -3.79 29.73 15.22
N THR A 102 -5.04 29.78 15.69
CA THR A 102 -5.74 31.05 15.92
C THR A 102 -5.20 31.64 17.23
N LEU A 103 -4.15 32.46 17.15
CA LEU A 103 -4.04 33.81 17.75
C LEU A 103 -2.69 34.46 17.43
#